data_AF-L2GPJ6-F1
#
_entry.id   AF-L2GPJ6-F1
#
_cell.length_a   1.000
_cell.length_b   1.000
_cell.length_c   1.000
_cell.angle_alpha   90.00
_cell.angle_beta   90.00
_cell.angle_gamma   90.00
#
_symmetry.space_group_name_H-M   'P 1'
#
loop_
_entity.id
_entity.type
_entity.pdbx_description
1 polymer ?
#
loop_
_entity_poly.entity_id
_entity_poly.type
_entity_poly.pdbx_seq_one_letter_code
_entity_poly.pdbx_strand_id
1 'polypeptide(L)'
;MNDKGYDETIPLAYLNNENPYAYCTDYHRNSINMQEKKVRLTALQRMQPTKVSFRMPLKHVEREKEYIIDYMVNMEKKTLIKRGMAVLGVEYHDAPEVLFEKNLQNEEILEIALKIKKLNLYYQQKRLRFKVAAAISGKISTGIEFNISLRDVLELDNLKDALVYCKLEDLYNESS
;
A
#
# COMPACT_ATOMS: atom_id res chain seq x y z
N MET A 1 -4.80 78.83 -28.77
CA MET A 1 -5.67 77.65 -28.59
C MET A 1 -5.00 76.50 -29.29
N ASN A 2 -4.49 75.52 -28.56
CA ASN A 2 -4.23 74.17 -29.07
C ASN A 2 -4.28 73.23 -27.87
N ASP A 3 -5.33 72.44 -27.90
CA ASP A 3 -5.79 71.49 -26.90
C ASP A 3 -4.70 70.44 -26.65
N LYS A 4 -4.17 70.37 -25.42
CA LYS A 4 -3.44 69.19 -24.95
C LYS A 4 -4.45 68.27 -24.30
N GLY A 5 -5.29 67.64 -25.13
CA GLY A 5 -6.05 66.48 -24.71
C GLY A 5 -5.05 65.38 -24.34
N TYR A 6 -4.93 65.10 -23.05
CA TYR A 6 -4.42 63.81 -22.63
C TYR A 6 -5.49 62.81 -23.04
N ASP A 7 -5.22 62.10 -24.14
CA ASP A 7 -6.00 60.94 -24.51
C ASP A 7 -5.76 59.90 -23.40
N GLU A 8 -6.64 59.87 -22.39
CA GLU A 8 -6.68 58.87 -21.30
C GLU A 8 -7.12 57.50 -21.82
N THR A 9 -6.91 57.23 -23.11
CA THR A 9 -7.28 55.98 -23.74
C THR A 9 -6.06 55.06 -23.76
N ILE A 10 -6.20 53.92 -23.06
CA ILE A 10 -5.23 52.83 -23.13
C ILE A 10 -5.14 52.41 -24.60
N PRO A 11 -3.94 52.47 -25.24
CA PRO A 11 -3.81 52.12 -26.66
C PRO A 11 -4.36 50.72 -26.93
N LEU A 12 -5.15 50.51 -27.98
CA LEU A 12 -5.72 49.19 -28.30
C LEU A 12 -4.65 48.08 -28.40
N ALA A 13 -3.41 48.45 -28.76
CA ALA A 13 -2.27 47.53 -28.77
C ALA A 13 -1.91 46.99 -27.38
N TYR A 14 -2.20 47.72 -26.30
CA TYR A 14 -2.05 47.29 -24.90
C TYR A 14 -3.07 46.21 -24.52
N LEU A 15 -4.31 46.32 -24.99
CA LEU A 15 -5.38 45.34 -24.70
C LEU A 15 -5.16 44.00 -25.44
N ASN A 16 -4.48 44.02 -26.58
CA ASN A 16 -4.25 42.85 -27.43
C ASN A 16 -2.86 42.22 -27.27
N ASN A 17 -2.04 42.70 -26.33
CA ASN A 17 -0.72 42.14 -26.07
C ASN A 17 -0.81 41.08 -24.96
N GLU A 18 -0.30 39.87 -25.21
CA GLU A 18 -0.26 38.79 -24.22
C GLU A 18 0.54 39.16 -22.96
N ASN A 19 1.36 40.22 -23.05
CA ASN A 19 2.12 40.75 -21.93
C ASN A 19 1.72 42.19 -21.58
N PRO A 20 0.92 42.40 -20.51
CA PRO A 20 0.45 43.73 -20.12
C PRO A 20 1.58 44.66 -19.62
N TYR A 21 2.77 44.13 -19.29
CA TYR A 21 3.90 44.92 -18.82
C TYR A 21 4.77 45.50 -19.95
N ALA A 22 4.51 45.12 -21.22
CA ALA A 22 5.31 45.53 -22.36
C ALA A 22 5.39 47.06 -22.58
N TYR A 23 4.42 47.80 -22.04
CA TYR A 23 4.30 49.26 -22.16
C TYR A 23 4.78 50.01 -20.91
N CYS A 24 5.25 49.31 -19.87
CA CYS A 24 5.88 49.97 -18.73
C CYS A 24 7.11 50.73 -19.21
N THR A 25 7.29 51.95 -18.68
CA THR A 25 8.50 52.75 -18.92
C THR A 25 9.73 51.91 -18.57
N ASP A 26 10.69 51.86 -19.51
CA ASP A 26 11.92 51.05 -19.41
C ASP A 26 11.75 49.52 -19.42
N TYR A 27 10.58 48.97 -19.80
CA TYR A 27 10.40 47.52 -19.93
C TYR A 27 11.46 46.86 -20.83
N HIS A 28 11.80 47.52 -21.94
CA HIS A 28 12.85 47.10 -22.87
C HIS A 28 14.27 47.19 -22.29
N ARG A 29 14.48 48.02 -21.25
CA ARG A 29 15.77 48.17 -20.54
C ARG A 29 15.88 47.28 -19.31
N ASN A 30 14.77 46.66 -18.91
CA ASN A 30 14.76 45.78 -17.76
C ASN A 30 15.71 44.61 -18.02
N SER A 31 16.64 44.38 -17.09
CA SER A 31 17.76 43.47 -17.31
C SER A 31 17.30 42.02 -17.59
N ILE A 32 16.09 41.67 -17.17
CA ILE A 32 15.42 40.38 -17.40
C ILE A 32 15.06 40.19 -18.89
N ASN A 33 14.79 41.27 -19.63
CA ASN A 33 14.42 41.24 -21.04
C ASN A 33 15.61 41.18 -22.00
N MET A 34 16.84 41.31 -21.48
CA MET A 34 18.06 41.18 -22.28
C MET A 34 18.14 39.80 -22.94
N GLN A 35 18.45 39.78 -24.23
CA GLN A 35 18.46 38.56 -25.04
C GLN A 35 19.40 37.48 -24.46
N GLU A 36 20.56 37.89 -23.96
CA GLU A 36 21.53 36.99 -23.32
C GLU A 36 20.95 36.27 -22.10
N LYS A 37 20.17 36.99 -21.27
CA LYS A 37 19.52 36.38 -20.10
C LYS A 37 18.40 35.44 -20.50
N LYS A 38 17.62 35.77 -21.54
CA LYS A 38 16.59 34.87 -22.09
C LYS A 38 17.20 33.59 -22.66
N VAL A 39 18.28 33.69 -23.41
CA VAL A 39 19.03 32.53 -23.94
C VAL A 39 19.55 31.67 -22.80
N ARG A 40 20.17 32.27 -21.78
CA ARG A 40 20.65 31.56 -20.60
C ARG A 40 19.53 30.88 -19.82
N LEU A 41 18.40 31.55 -19.62
CA LEU A 41 17.25 31.03 -18.89
C LEU A 41 16.58 29.87 -19.66
N THR A 42 16.49 29.98 -20.98
CA THR A 42 16.02 28.90 -21.86
C THR A 42 16.96 27.70 -21.82
N ALA A 43 18.27 27.93 -21.80
CA ALA A 43 19.27 26.87 -21.66
C ALA A 43 19.16 26.16 -20.30
N LEU A 44 19.00 26.92 -19.19
CA LEU A 44 18.78 26.37 -17.86
C LEU A 44 17.48 25.57 -17.77
N GLN A 45 16.41 26.06 -18.39
CA GLN A 45 15.12 25.37 -18.42
C GLN A 45 15.17 24.06 -19.22
N ARG A 46 15.99 24.00 -20.28
CA ARG A 46 16.27 22.75 -21.02
C ARG A 46 17.10 21.75 -20.22
N MET A 47 17.92 22.22 -19.27
CA MET A 47 18.69 21.37 -18.36
C MET A 47 17.87 20.87 -17.18
N GLN A 48 16.73 21.51 -16.87
CA GLN A 48 15.84 21.04 -15.82
C GLN A 48 15.01 19.84 -16.31
N PRO A 49 14.89 18.77 -15.51
CA PRO A 49 14.01 17.66 -15.85
C PRO A 49 12.56 18.16 -15.89
N THR A 50 11.88 17.96 -17.03
CA THR A 50 10.49 18.41 -17.26
C THR A 50 9.50 17.75 -16.29
N LYS A 51 9.82 16.54 -15.82
CA LYS A 51 9.13 15.84 -14.72
C LYS A 51 10.16 15.01 -13.97
N VAL A 52 10.34 15.27 -12.68
CA VAL A 52 11.01 14.32 -11.79
C VAL A 52 10.02 13.18 -11.60
N SER A 53 10.26 12.02 -12.23
CA SER A 53 9.41 10.86 -11.99
C SER A 53 9.68 10.38 -10.56
N PHE A 54 8.81 10.75 -9.63
CA PHE A 54 8.81 10.16 -8.30
C PHE A 54 8.40 8.69 -8.45
N ARG A 55 9.37 7.79 -8.37
CA ARG A 55 9.14 6.35 -8.30
C ARG A 55 9.33 5.94 -6.85
N MET A 56 8.23 5.57 -6.19
CA MET A 56 8.33 4.95 -4.88
C MET A 56 9.00 3.58 -5.05
N PRO A 57 10.05 3.24 -4.29
CA PRO A 57 10.71 1.95 -4.44
C PRO A 57 9.74 0.83 -4.06
N LEU A 58 9.59 -0.16 -4.93
CA LEU A 58 8.63 -1.27 -4.77
C LEU A 58 8.78 -2.00 -3.43
N LYS A 59 10.02 -2.14 -2.95
CA LYS A 59 10.33 -2.75 -1.65
C LYS A 59 9.66 -2.05 -0.45
N HIS A 60 9.38 -0.75 -0.54
CA HIS A 60 8.66 -0.04 0.52
C HIS A 60 7.17 -0.32 0.44
N VAL A 61 6.61 -0.33 -0.77
CA VAL A 61 5.20 -0.69 -1.02
C VAL A 61 4.91 -2.12 -0.55
N GLU A 62 5.80 -3.06 -0.85
CA GLU A 62 5.68 -4.45 -0.42
C GLU A 62 5.71 -4.59 1.11
N ARG A 63 6.65 -3.91 1.78
CA ARG A 63 6.72 -3.90 3.24
C ARG A 63 5.49 -3.30 3.89
N GLU A 64 4.98 -2.20 3.34
CA GLU A 64 3.76 -1.56 3.84
C GLU A 64 2.54 -2.46 3.64
N LYS A 65 2.45 -3.13 2.50
CA LYS A 65 1.40 -4.12 2.23
C LYS A 65 1.47 -5.29 3.22
N GLU A 66 2.65 -5.83 3.49
CA GLU A 66 2.83 -6.90 4.47
C GLU A 66 2.41 -6.43 5.86
N TYR A 67 2.87 -5.26 6.29
CA TYR A 67 2.48 -4.67 7.56
C TYR A 67 0.95 -4.52 7.70
N ILE A 68 0.28 -4.02 6.65
CA ILE A 68 -1.18 -3.85 6.66
C ILE A 68 -1.88 -5.21 6.78
N ILE A 69 -1.42 -6.23 6.06
CA ILE A 69 -1.99 -7.58 6.14
C ILE A 69 -1.82 -8.14 7.55
N ASP A 70 -0.61 -8.06 8.11
CA ASP A 70 -0.30 -8.53 9.46
C ASP A 70 -1.16 -7.82 10.51
N TYR A 71 -1.35 -6.50 10.36
CA TYR A 71 -2.21 -5.70 11.22
C TYR A 71 -3.66 -6.17 11.15
N MET A 72 -4.21 -6.36 9.93
CA MET A 72 -5.59 -6.81 9.74
C MET A 72 -5.81 -8.22 10.31
N VAL A 73 -4.89 -9.15 10.09
CA VAL A 73 -4.96 -10.53 10.63
C VAL A 73 -5.00 -10.51 12.16
N ASN A 74 -4.11 -9.72 12.78
CA ASN A 74 -4.07 -9.59 14.23
C ASN A 74 -5.31 -8.91 14.81
N MET A 75 -5.84 -7.90 14.11
CA MET A 75 -7.09 -7.24 14.52
C MET A 75 -8.26 -8.22 14.48
N GLU A 76 -8.40 -8.97 13.38
CA GLU A 76 -9.47 -9.96 13.22
C GLU A 76 -9.36 -11.06 14.28
N LYS A 77 -8.15 -11.56 14.55
CA LYS A 77 -7.91 -12.54 15.61
C LYS A 77 -8.36 -12.03 16.99
N LYS A 78 -8.06 -10.77 17.33
CA LYS A 78 -8.53 -10.14 18.57
C LYS A 78 -10.05 -10.05 18.64
N THR A 79 -10.70 -9.70 17.54
CA THR A 79 -12.17 -9.64 17.45
C THR A 79 -12.80 -11.00 17.67
N LEU A 80 -12.27 -12.04 17.01
CA LEU A 80 -12.72 -13.42 17.17
C LEU A 80 -12.52 -13.94 18.60
N ILE A 81 -11.36 -13.66 19.21
CA ILE A 81 -11.11 -14.00 20.61
C ILE A 81 -12.14 -13.32 21.52
N LYS A 82 -12.36 -12.01 21.37
CA LYS A 82 -13.34 -11.28 22.18
C LYS A 82 -14.74 -11.85 22.03
N ARG A 83 -15.14 -12.21 20.81
CA ARG A 83 -16.43 -12.86 20.54
C ARG A 83 -16.52 -14.23 21.21
N GLY A 84 -15.51 -15.08 21.07
CA GLY A 84 -15.50 -16.40 21.68
C GLY A 84 -15.52 -16.36 23.21
N MET A 85 -14.79 -15.40 23.79
CA MET A 85 -14.82 -15.15 25.25
C MET A 85 -16.20 -14.71 25.73
N ALA A 86 -16.88 -13.83 24.97
CA ALA A 86 -18.25 -13.40 25.28
C ALA A 86 -19.26 -14.56 25.20
N VAL A 87 -19.14 -15.44 24.21
CA VAL A 87 -20.00 -16.64 24.07
C VAL A 87 -19.82 -17.60 25.25
N LEU A 88 -18.60 -17.73 25.77
CA LEU A 88 -18.31 -18.55 26.96
C LEU A 88 -18.62 -17.84 28.29
N GLY A 89 -19.00 -16.56 28.26
CA GLY A 89 -19.26 -15.76 29.47
C GLY A 89 -18.01 -15.49 30.31
N VAL A 90 -16.83 -15.50 29.71
CA VAL A 90 -15.55 -15.27 30.40
C VAL A 90 -14.98 -13.91 30.00
N GLU A 91 -14.58 -13.09 30.97
CA GLU A 91 -14.01 -11.76 30.67
C GLU A 91 -12.55 -11.82 30.22
N TYR A 92 -11.76 -12.74 30.80
CA TYR A 92 -10.33 -12.87 30.53
C TYR A 92 -9.83 -14.31 30.72
N HIS A 93 -8.90 -14.72 29.86
CA HIS A 93 -8.18 -15.98 29.98
C HIS A 93 -6.81 -15.84 29.31
N ASP A 94 -5.75 -16.35 29.94
CA ASP A 94 -4.37 -16.18 29.44
C ASP A 94 -4.14 -16.87 28.09
N ALA A 95 -4.79 -18.02 27.87
CA ALA A 95 -4.71 -18.80 26.62
C ALA A 95 -6.11 -19.06 26.03
N PRO A 96 -6.74 -18.09 25.37
CA PRO A 96 -8.12 -18.22 24.89
C PRO A 96 -8.30 -19.33 23.84
N GLU A 97 -7.28 -19.60 23.02
CA GLU A 97 -7.32 -20.68 22.03
C GLU A 97 -7.48 -22.07 22.69
N VAL A 98 -6.79 -22.33 23.79
CA VAL A 98 -6.89 -23.60 24.53
C VAL A 98 -8.26 -23.73 25.20
N LEU A 99 -8.85 -22.61 25.63
CA LEU A 99 -10.19 -22.60 26.20
C LEU A 99 -11.24 -22.94 25.14
N PHE A 100 -11.09 -22.43 23.91
CA PHE A 100 -11.98 -22.76 22.79
C PHE A 100 -11.87 -24.23 22.40
N GLU A 101 -10.64 -24.79 22.35
CA GLU A 101 -10.41 -26.21 22.06
C GLU A 101 -11.06 -27.16 23.08
N LYS A 102 -11.30 -26.71 24.32
CA LYS A 102 -12.01 -27.49 25.35
C LYS A 102 -13.53 -27.42 25.23
N ASN A 103 -14.07 -26.39 24.57
CA ASN A 103 -15.49 -26.10 24.50
C ASN A 103 -16.05 -26.21 23.06
N LEU A 104 -15.49 -27.12 22.27
CA LEU A 104 -15.88 -27.34 20.87
C LEU A 104 -17.29 -27.91 20.67
N GLN A 105 -17.94 -28.35 21.75
CA GLN A 105 -19.33 -28.78 21.72
C GLN A 105 -20.30 -27.62 21.40
N ASN A 106 -19.87 -26.37 21.60
CA ASN A 106 -20.62 -25.21 21.18
C ASN A 106 -20.26 -24.87 19.72
N GLU A 107 -21.25 -24.91 18.83
CA GLU A 107 -21.10 -24.67 17.40
C GLU A 107 -20.50 -23.29 17.08
N GLU A 108 -20.89 -22.24 17.82
CA GLU A 108 -20.32 -20.90 17.64
C GLU A 108 -18.83 -20.86 18.02
N ILE A 109 -18.43 -21.61 19.05
CA ILE A 109 -17.04 -21.70 19.48
C ILE A 109 -16.21 -22.52 18.49
N LEU A 110 -16.80 -23.58 17.93
CA LEU A 110 -16.18 -24.37 16.87
C LEU A 110 -15.89 -23.49 15.63
N GLU A 111 -16.87 -22.69 15.19
CA GLU A 111 -16.70 -21.78 14.06
C GLU A 111 -15.61 -20.73 14.33
N ILE A 112 -15.58 -20.15 15.53
CA ILE A 112 -14.58 -19.17 15.95
C ILE A 112 -13.18 -19.81 15.99
N ALA A 113 -13.06 -21.01 16.57
CA ALA A 113 -11.80 -21.74 16.66
C ALA A 113 -11.24 -22.06 15.26
N LEU A 114 -12.11 -22.52 14.35
CA LEU A 114 -11.76 -22.76 12.94
C LEU A 114 -11.22 -21.51 12.26
N LYS A 115 -11.92 -20.37 12.42
CA LYS A 115 -11.48 -19.09 11.85
C LYS A 115 -10.12 -18.65 12.39
N ILE A 116 -9.89 -18.78 13.69
CA ILE A 116 -8.59 -18.45 14.30
C ILE A 116 -7.48 -19.36 13.74
N LYS A 117 -7.69 -20.68 13.67
CA LYS A 117 -6.69 -21.59 13.11
C LYS A 117 -6.41 -21.31 11.63
N LYS A 118 -7.43 -20.98 10.85
CA LYS A 118 -7.27 -20.56 9.45
C LYS A 118 -6.39 -19.32 9.31
N LEU A 119 -6.56 -18.33 10.20
CA LEU A 119 -5.71 -17.14 10.23
C LEU A 119 -4.27 -17.48 10.63
N ASN A 120 -4.05 -18.35 11.61
CA ASN A 120 -2.70 -18.80 12.01
C ASN A 120 -1.97 -19.50 10.85
N LEU A 121 -2.69 -20.27 10.02
CA LEU A 121 -2.13 -20.99 8.88
C LEU A 121 -1.89 -20.11 7.63
N TYR A 122 -2.29 -18.83 7.64
CA TYR A 122 -2.24 -17.94 6.47
C TYR A 122 -0.84 -17.86 5.84
N TYR A 123 0.19 -17.53 6.62
CA TYR A 123 1.55 -17.38 6.10
C TYR A 123 2.13 -18.68 5.56
N GLN A 124 1.78 -19.79 6.20
CA GLN A 124 2.22 -21.10 5.76
C GLN A 124 1.60 -21.48 4.43
N GLN A 125 0.29 -21.26 4.29
CA GLN A 125 -0.39 -21.45 3.01
C GLN A 125 0.18 -20.52 1.94
N LYS A 126 0.43 -19.24 2.24
CA LYS A 126 1.08 -18.29 1.31
C LYS A 126 2.45 -18.81 0.85
N ARG A 127 3.29 -19.29 1.77
CA ARG A 127 4.63 -19.82 1.48
C ARG A 127 4.59 -21.14 0.71
N LEU A 128 3.68 -22.06 1.05
CA LEU A 128 3.48 -23.32 0.31
C LEU A 128 2.97 -23.05 -1.10
N ARG A 129 1.97 -22.18 -1.25
CA ARG A 129 1.46 -21.75 -2.57
C ARG A 129 2.58 -21.13 -3.40
N PHE A 130 3.45 -20.31 -2.80
CA PHE A 130 4.61 -19.78 -3.49
C PHE A 130 5.58 -20.87 -3.94
N LYS A 131 5.94 -21.83 -3.07
CA LYS A 131 6.82 -22.96 -3.43
C LYS A 131 6.24 -23.78 -4.59
N VAL A 132 4.95 -24.08 -4.53
CA VAL A 132 4.25 -24.83 -5.58
C VAL A 132 4.21 -24.01 -6.87
N ALA A 133 3.85 -22.73 -6.80
CA ALA A 133 3.86 -21.84 -7.95
C ALA A 133 5.26 -21.73 -8.59
N ALA A 134 6.32 -21.62 -7.78
CA ALA A 134 7.71 -21.57 -8.22
C ALA A 134 8.17 -22.91 -8.84
N ALA A 135 7.74 -24.05 -8.29
CA ALA A 135 8.05 -25.36 -8.85
C ALA A 135 7.30 -25.60 -10.17
N ILE A 136 6.06 -25.14 -10.29
CA ILE A 136 5.28 -25.18 -11.53
C ILE A 136 5.88 -24.22 -12.57
N SER A 137 6.18 -22.98 -12.19
CA SER A 137 6.76 -21.98 -13.09
C SER A 137 8.19 -22.33 -13.48
N GLY A 138 8.99 -22.91 -12.59
CA GLY A 138 10.34 -23.40 -12.89
C GLY A 138 10.35 -24.60 -13.83
N LYS A 139 9.26 -25.38 -13.89
CA LYS A 139 9.02 -26.37 -14.94
C LYS A 139 8.52 -25.75 -16.26
N ILE A 140 8.07 -24.49 -16.24
CA ILE A 140 7.40 -23.82 -17.37
C ILE A 140 8.24 -22.70 -17.99
N SER A 141 9.20 -22.06 -17.30
CA SER A 141 9.99 -20.95 -17.86
C SER A 141 11.33 -20.72 -17.15
N THR A 142 12.42 -20.80 -17.92
CA THR A 142 13.72 -20.20 -17.63
C THR A 142 13.61 -18.67 -17.62
N GLY A 143 13.83 -18.01 -16.48
CA GLY A 143 14.19 -16.58 -16.48
C GLY A 143 13.42 -15.60 -15.58
N ILE A 144 12.77 -16.01 -14.50
CA ILE A 144 12.29 -15.04 -13.49
C ILE A 144 12.82 -15.39 -12.10
N GLU A 145 13.85 -14.67 -11.68
CA GLU A 145 14.40 -14.71 -10.33
C GLU A 145 13.58 -13.80 -9.41
N PHE A 146 12.73 -14.40 -8.56
CA PHE A 146 12.09 -13.69 -7.46
C PHE A 146 12.88 -13.92 -6.17
N ASN A 147 13.38 -12.83 -5.59
CA ASN A 147 14.25 -12.84 -4.42
C ASN A 147 13.43 -12.92 -3.12
N ILE A 148 13.01 -14.13 -2.74
CA ILE A 148 12.53 -14.41 -1.39
C ILE A 148 13.64 -15.17 -0.66
N SER A 149 14.06 -14.65 0.49
CA SER A 149 15.06 -15.29 1.36
C SER A 149 14.60 -16.70 1.74
N LEU A 150 15.20 -17.72 1.12
CA LEU A 150 14.98 -19.13 1.42
C LEU A 150 15.60 -19.57 2.75
N ARG A 151 16.30 -18.66 3.46
CA ARG A 151 17.04 -18.94 4.69
C ARG A 151 16.20 -18.92 5.97
N ASP A 152 14.92 -18.58 5.90
CA ASP A 152 14.06 -18.62 7.09
C ASP A 152 13.82 -20.09 7.48
N VAL A 153 14.55 -20.49 8.52
CA VAL A 153 14.49 -21.80 9.17
C VAL A 153 13.02 -22.12 9.45
N LEU A 154 12.58 -23.31 9.04
CA LEU A 154 11.32 -23.88 9.47
C LEU A 154 11.40 -24.08 10.99
N GLU A 155 10.80 -23.17 11.76
CA GLU A 155 10.30 -23.60 13.06
C GLU A 155 9.20 -24.63 12.77
N LEU A 156 9.49 -25.88 13.14
CA LEU A 156 8.67 -27.07 12.91
C LEU A 156 7.30 -27.02 13.62
N ASP A 157 6.96 -25.92 14.30
CA ASP A 157 5.98 -25.91 15.40
C ASP A 157 4.51 -25.81 14.95
N ASN A 158 4.25 -25.74 13.64
CA ASN A 158 2.89 -25.50 13.13
C ASN A 158 2.24 -26.74 12.47
N LEU A 159 2.94 -27.88 12.44
CA LEU A 159 2.30 -29.17 12.08
C LEU A 159 1.17 -29.48 13.06
N LYS A 160 1.36 -29.12 14.33
CA LYS A 160 0.33 -29.23 15.37
C LYS A 160 -0.91 -28.41 15.02
N ASP A 161 -0.74 -27.15 14.64
CA ASP A 161 -1.86 -26.28 14.26
C ASP A 161 -2.59 -26.76 13.00
N ALA A 162 -1.86 -27.28 12.01
CA ALA A 162 -2.46 -27.89 10.82
C ALA A 162 -3.26 -29.16 11.17
N LEU A 163 -2.73 -30.03 12.03
CA LEU A 163 -3.43 -31.22 12.52
C LEU A 163 -4.68 -30.85 13.32
N VAL A 164 -4.60 -29.82 14.17
CA VAL A 164 -5.76 -29.33 14.92
C VAL A 164 -6.81 -28.75 13.97
N TYR A 165 -6.41 -27.97 12.96
CA TYR A 165 -7.34 -27.46 11.94
C TYR A 165 -8.08 -28.60 11.23
N CYS A 166 -7.38 -29.63 10.74
CA CYS A 166 -8.01 -30.78 10.09
C CYS A 166 -9.04 -31.46 11.00
N LYS A 167 -8.69 -31.71 12.27
CA LYS A 167 -9.62 -32.30 13.25
C LYS A 167 -10.86 -31.44 13.48
N LEU A 168 -10.70 -30.12 13.55
CA LEU A 168 -11.83 -29.20 13.72
C LEU A 168 -12.72 -29.17 12.47
N GLU A 169 -12.13 -29.27 11.28
CA GLU A 169 -12.86 -29.30 10.01
C GLU A 169 -13.66 -30.61 9.86
N ASP A 170 -13.07 -31.74 10.24
CA ASP A 170 -13.76 -33.03 10.29
C ASP A 170 -14.97 -32.98 11.24
N LEU A 171 -14.79 -32.46 12.46
CA LEU A 171 -15.87 -32.28 13.44
C LEU A 171 -17.00 -31.37 12.93
N TYR A 172 -16.65 -30.29 12.23
CA TYR A 172 -17.63 -29.38 11.64
C TYR A 172 -18.45 -30.04 10.53
N ASN A 173 -17.80 -30.85 9.70
CA ASN A 173 -18.47 -31.60 8.64
C ASN A 173 -19.36 -32.73 9.19
N GLU A 174 -19.03 -33.31 10.35
CA GLU A 174 -19.86 -34.31 11.03
C GLU A 174 -21.08 -33.71 11.76
N SER A 175 -21.05 -32.41 12.07
CA SER A 175 -22.11 -31.69 12.77
C SER A 175 -23.08 -30.93 11.84
N SER A 176 -22.77 -30.86 10.54
CA SER A 176 -23.63 -30.30 9.47
C SER A 176 -24.53 -31.35 8.83
#